data_AF-A0AA36JQG9-F1
#
_entry.id   AF-A0AA36JQG9-F1
#
_cell.length_a   1.000
_cell.length_b   1.000
_cell.length_c   1.000
_cell.angle_alpha   90.00
_cell.angle_beta   90.00
_cell.angle_gamma   90.00
#
_symmetry.space_group_name_H-M   'P 1'
#
loop_
_entity.id
_entity.type
_entity.pdbx_description
1 polymer ?
#
loop_
_entity_poly.entity_id
_entity_poly.type
_entity_poly.pdbx_seq_one_letter_code
_entity_poly.pdbx_strand_id
1 'polypeptide(L)'
;MQLDIELPYYFGVYGLGALPSDTIAGPGSSGKGLAVSRQPGGLPNTNTFWRTIENVHVPQKLNFFVSQAAPLRKVIVDGDLQLAEGGTDWTSGGALANSEIQGNIYPITQQQWYTRGTKMQPYSHPAGLGSYVAVGCVNQDGGAFAPSWDFRSGHNKPRQSGHTGVTYTEAPEVFAEKPFIMMEEGKYKLRIPEVLYGHSGPDWQTGSTVGFEQVFVTQQSTTAQEINTKIAEGKHIVLTPAVYYLDEPIVVNHPNIVILGLGFATLVPKQVPAFVGRGVIEVGPVDGVRLAAVFVQAGPQASPDYSTAVKALIRWGDAKTPYVGSRSNPGFMYDVIARVGGPDNSSVGVDTMLEVNNGWVITDNTWLWKADHCSFSSGALCIPQRYVNHCLVVNGENVHMYGLMAEHANEDIVVWNGEHGKTYFFQSEMKYTLGPLSDPSGWQRVTHAVSYRVNAVNHIAVGVGIYCVVLAEDVDDDTMPMANVAEPGGMSAIAVRNADAYLWGFKEHAVASGIPVDLQGA
;
A
#
# COMPACT_ATOMS: atom_id res chain seq x y z
N MET A 1 -19.35 19.39 -11.65
CA MET A 1 -18.91 20.67 -11.05
C MET A 1 -17.66 21.15 -11.78
N GLN A 2 -17.33 22.44 -11.71
CA GLN A 2 -16.07 22.98 -12.24
C GLN A 2 -15.20 23.39 -11.04
N LEU A 3 -13.98 22.87 -10.95
CA LEU A 3 -13.10 23.08 -9.80
C LEU A 3 -11.64 23.10 -10.25
N ASP A 4 -10.78 23.78 -9.50
CA ASP A 4 -9.32 23.70 -9.66
C ASP A 4 -8.72 23.39 -8.29
N ILE A 5 -8.22 22.17 -8.10
CA ILE A 5 -7.69 21.71 -6.81
C ILE A 5 -6.35 21.01 -7.05
N GLU A 6 -5.31 21.60 -6.48
CA GLU A 6 -4.04 20.94 -6.22
C GLU A 6 -4.18 20.18 -4.89
N LEU A 7 -4.16 18.84 -4.92
CA LEU A 7 -4.50 18.05 -3.73
C LEU A 7 -3.40 18.18 -2.65
N PRO A 8 -3.72 18.71 -1.45
CA PRO A 8 -2.77 18.77 -0.34
C PRO A 8 -2.60 17.40 0.34
N TYR A 9 -1.71 17.32 1.33
CA TYR A 9 -1.60 16.12 2.18
C TYR A 9 -2.88 15.87 2.98
N TYR A 10 -3.12 14.59 3.29
CA TYR A 10 -4.27 14.11 4.05
C TYR A 10 -5.61 14.54 3.44
N PHE A 11 -5.68 14.54 2.10
CA PHE A 11 -6.84 15.05 1.38
C PHE A 11 -7.40 14.02 0.39
N GLY A 12 -8.71 13.85 0.40
CA GLY A 12 -9.41 12.95 -0.50
C GLY A 12 -10.58 13.64 -1.21
N VAL A 13 -10.73 13.35 -2.50
CA VAL A 13 -11.89 13.74 -3.31
C VAL A 13 -12.72 12.49 -3.55
N TYR A 14 -13.99 12.52 -3.12
CA TYR A 14 -14.91 11.39 -3.24
C TYR A 14 -16.17 11.83 -4.00
N GLY A 15 -16.44 11.22 -5.14
CA GLY A 15 -17.72 11.39 -5.80
C GLY A 15 -18.82 10.59 -5.13
N LEU A 16 -20.02 11.16 -5.09
CA LEU A 16 -21.20 10.57 -4.44
C LEU A 16 -22.14 9.89 -5.45
N GLY A 17 -21.70 9.75 -6.69
CA GLY A 17 -22.38 9.01 -7.74
C GLY A 17 -22.50 7.52 -7.44
N ALA A 18 -23.45 6.83 -8.09
CA ALA A 18 -23.39 5.37 -8.17
C ALA A 18 -22.23 4.95 -9.11
N LEU A 19 -21.97 5.77 -10.11
CA LEU A 19 -20.90 5.65 -11.09
C LEU A 19 -19.96 6.87 -11.04
N PRO A 20 -18.69 6.73 -11.50
CA PRO A 20 -17.79 7.87 -11.65
C PRO A 20 -18.39 8.94 -12.58
N SER A 21 -19.09 8.53 -13.64
CA SER A 21 -19.76 9.40 -14.61
C SER A 21 -20.86 10.27 -14.02
N ASP A 22 -21.41 9.89 -12.86
CA ASP A 22 -22.43 10.70 -12.18
C ASP A 22 -21.80 11.89 -11.43
N THR A 23 -20.48 11.84 -11.19
CA THR A 23 -19.73 12.92 -10.53
C THR A 23 -18.60 13.43 -11.44
N ILE A 24 -18.93 14.43 -12.27
CA ILE A 24 -17.97 15.06 -13.18
C ILE A 24 -17.21 16.19 -12.47
N ALA A 25 -15.89 16.05 -12.37
CA ALA A 25 -14.97 17.08 -11.88
C ALA A 25 -14.25 17.73 -13.06
N GLY A 26 -14.94 18.66 -13.73
CA GLY A 26 -14.36 19.43 -14.83
C GLY A 26 -13.42 20.54 -14.34
N PRO A 27 -12.53 21.03 -15.22
CA PRO A 27 -11.62 22.12 -14.88
C PRO A 27 -12.34 23.43 -14.59
N GLY A 28 -11.93 24.09 -13.51
CA GLY A 28 -12.35 25.43 -13.17
C GLY A 28 -11.80 26.49 -14.12
N SER A 29 -11.93 27.76 -13.72
CA SER A 29 -11.53 28.90 -14.54
C SER A 29 -10.03 28.95 -14.86
N SER A 30 -9.17 28.28 -14.08
CA SER A 30 -7.75 28.21 -14.37
C SER A 30 -7.39 27.12 -15.38
N GLY A 31 -8.34 26.23 -15.72
CA GLY A 31 -8.14 25.14 -16.66
C GLY A 31 -7.33 23.97 -16.11
N LYS A 32 -7.07 23.91 -14.79
CA LYS A 32 -6.21 22.90 -14.18
C LYS A 32 -6.98 21.66 -13.75
N GLY A 33 -8.19 21.83 -13.21
CA GLY A 33 -8.97 20.73 -12.66
C GLY A 33 -8.37 20.14 -11.39
N LEU A 34 -8.63 18.86 -11.16
CA LEU A 34 -7.91 18.06 -10.16
C LEU A 34 -6.48 17.82 -10.63
N ALA A 35 -5.51 18.03 -9.73
CA ALA A 35 -4.11 17.73 -10.01
C ALA A 35 -3.32 17.41 -8.74
N VAL A 36 -2.26 16.63 -8.92
CA VAL A 36 -1.07 16.65 -8.09
C VAL A 36 0.10 16.96 -9.00
N SER A 37 0.73 18.10 -8.78
CA SER A 37 1.83 18.62 -9.57
C SER A 37 3.13 18.63 -8.77
N ARG A 38 4.19 19.16 -9.38
CA ARG A 38 5.52 19.12 -8.79
C ARG A 38 5.57 19.89 -7.46
N GLN A 39 6.31 19.35 -6.49
CA GLN A 39 6.47 20.01 -5.21
C GLN A 39 7.07 21.43 -5.35
N PRO A 40 6.66 22.38 -4.48
CA PRO A 40 7.25 23.72 -4.45
C PRO A 40 8.78 23.70 -4.37
N GLY A 41 9.43 24.65 -5.05
CA GLY A 41 10.90 24.75 -5.07
C GLY A 41 11.57 23.70 -5.96
N GLY A 42 10.82 22.90 -6.70
CA GLY A 42 11.36 21.89 -7.62
C GLY A 42 11.87 20.64 -6.92
N LEU A 43 11.47 20.40 -5.66
CA LEU A 43 11.79 19.19 -4.92
C LEU A 43 11.20 17.96 -5.62
N PRO A 44 11.86 16.78 -5.53
CA PRO A 44 11.30 15.54 -6.03
C PRO A 44 9.96 15.21 -5.36
N ASN A 45 9.03 14.64 -6.11
CA ASN A 45 7.75 14.17 -5.59
C ASN A 45 7.84 12.84 -4.80
N THR A 46 9.04 12.38 -4.40
CA THR A 46 9.25 11.14 -3.62
C THR A 46 8.51 11.11 -2.28
N ASN A 47 8.15 12.26 -1.71
CA ASN A 47 7.43 12.35 -0.45
C ASN A 47 5.94 12.68 -0.61
N THR A 48 5.39 12.64 -1.82
CA THR A 48 4.03 13.12 -2.13
C THR A 48 2.96 12.07 -1.76
N PHE A 49 2.79 11.83 -0.45
CA PHE A 49 1.93 10.79 0.13
C PHE A 49 0.50 11.27 0.46
N TRP A 50 -0.34 10.34 0.87
CA TRP A 50 -1.62 10.57 1.58
C TRP A 50 -2.57 11.51 0.84
N ARG A 51 -2.95 11.10 -0.38
CA ARG A 51 -3.93 11.79 -1.25
C ARG A 51 -4.87 10.78 -1.88
N THR A 52 -6.09 11.13 -2.23
CA THR A 52 -6.90 10.19 -3.02
C THR A 52 -7.93 10.90 -3.91
N ILE A 53 -8.23 10.30 -5.05
CA ILE A 53 -9.37 10.64 -5.89
C ILE A 53 -10.15 9.35 -6.11
N GLU A 54 -11.42 9.36 -5.74
CA GLU A 54 -12.30 8.20 -5.83
C GLU A 54 -13.67 8.53 -6.41
N ASN A 55 -14.17 7.67 -7.31
CA ASN A 55 -15.53 7.72 -7.85
C ASN A 55 -15.87 9.01 -8.62
N VAL A 56 -14.94 9.46 -9.48
CA VAL A 56 -15.05 10.74 -10.22
C VAL A 56 -14.71 10.56 -11.69
N HIS A 57 -15.44 11.26 -12.55
CA HIS A 57 -15.09 11.47 -13.96
C HIS A 57 -14.33 12.80 -14.13
N VAL A 58 -13.10 12.70 -14.65
CA VAL A 58 -12.20 13.81 -14.97
C VAL A 58 -12.17 13.98 -16.50
N PRO A 59 -12.90 14.97 -17.06
CA PRO A 59 -13.07 15.11 -18.51
C PRO A 59 -11.90 15.86 -19.17
N GLN A 60 -10.68 15.47 -18.83
CA GLN A 60 -9.42 16.04 -19.32
C GLN A 60 -8.24 15.13 -18.95
N LYS A 61 -7.01 15.57 -19.29
CA LYS A 61 -5.80 14.95 -18.75
C LYS A 61 -5.71 15.15 -17.23
N LEU A 62 -5.05 14.22 -16.54
CA LEU A 62 -4.82 14.27 -15.10
C LEU A 62 -3.32 14.18 -14.81
N ASN A 63 -2.77 15.20 -14.17
CA ASN A 63 -1.43 15.12 -13.56
C ASN A 63 -1.59 14.58 -12.14
N PHE A 64 -0.91 13.50 -11.82
CA PHE A 64 -1.01 12.84 -10.52
C PHE A 64 0.36 12.39 -10.02
N PHE A 65 1.22 13.36 -9.70
CA PHE A 65 2.63 13.14 -9.36
C PHE A 65 2.80 12.71 -7.90
N VAL A 66 2.46 11.46 -7.60
CA VAL A 66 2.37 10.94 -6.23
C VAL A 66 3.40 9.84 -5.93
N SER A 67 3.58 9.60 -4.63
CA SER A 67 4.29 8.44 -4.08
C SER A 67 3.32 7.46 -3.39
N GLN A 68 3.78 6.65 -2.44
CA GLN A 68 2.99 5.66 -1.71
C GLN A 68 1.74 6.25 -1.02
N ALA A 69 0.75 5.38 -0.78
CA ALA A 69 -0.54 5.70 -0.14
C ALA A 69 -1.29 6.89 -0.77
N ALA A 70 -1.26 6.95 -2.10
CA ALA A 70 -2.03 7.91 -2.88
C ALA A 70 -2.87 7.22 -3.98
N PRO A 71 -3.94 6.49 -3.62
CA PRO A 71 -4.72 5.72 -4.60
C PRO A 71 -5.59 6.60 -5.50
N LEU A 72 -5.61 6.24 -6.79
CA LEU A 72 -6.68 6.58 -7.74
C LEU A 72 -7.61 5.37 -7.88
N ARG A 73 -8.89 5.53 -7.55
CA ARG A 73 -9.87 4.43 -7.60
C ARG A 73 -11.17 4.83 -8.26
N LYS A 74 -11.78 3.95 -9.05
CA LYS A 74 -13.12 4.22 -9.59
C LYS A 74 -13.15 5.57 -10.32
N VAL A 75 -12.13 5.85 -11.13
CA VAL A 75 -12.05 7.10 -11.91
C VAL A 75 -12.23 6.84 -13.39
N ILE A 76 -12.82 7.81 -14.09
CA ILE A 76 -12.79 7.89 -15.55
C ILE A 76 -11.95 9.11 -15.90
N VAL A 77 -10.91 8.95 -16.71
CA VAL A 77 -10.07 10.05 -17.21
C VAL A 77 -10.17 10.07 -18.72
N ASP A 78 -10.72 11.14 -19.29
CA ASP A 78 -10.90 11.28 -20.75
C ASP A 78 -9.58 11.52 -21.49
N GLY A 79 -8.58 12.07 -20.80
CA GLY A 79 -7.26 12.35 -21.35
C GLY A 79 -6.16 11.42 -20.86
N ASP A 80 -4.93 11.88 -21.03
CA ASP A 80 -3.74 11.20 -20.52
C ASP A 80 -3.66 11.27 -19.00
N LEU A 81 -3.10 10.21 -18.40
CA LEU A 81 -2.72 10.17 -16.99
C LEU A 81 -1.20 10.30 -16.87
N GLN A 82 -0.73 11.44 -16.37
CA GLN A 82 0.70 11.68 -16.18
C GLN A 82 1.09 11.46 -14.73
N LEU A 83 2.04 10.56 -14.49
CA LEU A 83 2.41 10.13 -13.14
C LEU A 83 3.68 10.83 -12.61
N ALA A 84 4.43 11.52 -13.47
CA ALA A 84 5.55 12.37 -13.05
C ALA A 84 5.84 13.47 -14.08
N GLU A 85 6.48 14.56 -13.64
CA GLU A 85 6.86 15.68 -14.52
C GLU A 85 8.02 15.32 -15.47
N GLY A 86 9.03 14.62 -14.95
CA GLY A 86 10.27 14.26 -15.65
C GLY A 86 11.52 15.01 -15.19
N GLY A 87 12.65 14.81 -15.88
CA GLY A 87 13.92 15.41 -15.50
C GLY A 87 14.49 14.81 -14.21
N THR A 88 14.78 15.64 -13.20
CA THR A 88 15.27 15.21 -11.87
C THR A 88 14.16 14.97 -10.85
N ASP A 89 12.89 15.09 -11.26
CA ASP A 89 11.74 14.93 -10.38
C ASP A 89 11.38 13.45 -10.20
N TRP A 90 11.96 12.80 -9.20
CA TRP A 90 11.68 11.41 -8.86
C TRP A 90 10.33 11.27 -8.15
N THR A 91 9.61 10.22 -8.48
CA THR A 91 8.34 9.82 -7.85
C THR A 91 8.37 8.32 -7.52
N SER A 92 7.71 7.91 -6.44
CA SER A 92 7.77 6.53 -5.94
C SER A 92 6.36 6.00 -5.63
N GLY A 93 5.46 6.17 -6.59
CA GLY A 93 4.08 5.71 -6.50
C GLY A 93 3.97 4.20 -6.70
N GLY A 94 2.78 3.64 -6.79
CA GLY A 94 1.47 4.26 -6.65
C GLY A 94 0.41 3.23 -7.05
N ALA A 95 -0.87 3.54 -6.83
CA ALA A 95 -1.95 2.61 -7.08
C ALA A 95 -3.04 3.24 -7.96
N LEU A 96 -3.39 2.55 -9.05
CA LEU A 96 -4.55 2.83 -9.89
C LEU A 96 -5.44 1.58 -9.91
N ALA A 97 -6.70 1.69 -9.48
CA ALA A 97 -7.57 0.52 -9.45
C ALA A 97 -8.99 0.81 -9.91
N ASN A 98 -9.64 -0.20 -10.50
CA ASN A 98 -11.04 -0.12 -10.94
C ASN A 98 -11.31 1.15 -11.74
N SER A 99 -10.56 1.42 -12.80
CA SER A 99 -10.56 2.74 -13.46
C SER A 99 -10.62 2.64 -14.98
N GLU A 100 -11.01 3.73 -15.65
CA GLU A 100 -10.92 3.86 -17.11
C GLU A 100 -10.07 5.07 -17.48
N ILE A 101 -8.96 4.82 -18.17
CA ILE A 101 -8.07 5.86 -18.69
C ILE A 101 -8.17 5.81 -20.22
N GLN A 102 -8.79 6.80 -20.84
CA GLN A 102 -8.99 6.83 -22.30
C GLN A 102 -7.71 7.18 -23.05
N GLY A 103 -6.87 8.06 -22.47
CA GLY A 103 -5.55 8.41 -23.00
C GLY A 103 -4.46 7.38 -22.65
N ASN A 104 -3.21 7.82 -22.77
CA ASN A 104 -2.06 7.02 -22.34
C ASN A 104 -1.74 7.28 -20.86
N ILE A 105 -1.13 6.28 -20.21
CA ILE A 105 -0.48 6.45 -18.92
C ILE A 105 1.00 6.76 -19.16
N TYR A 106 1.50 7.84 -18.59
CA TYR A 106 2.88 8.31 -18.70
C TYR A 106 3.61 8.18 -17.35
N PRO A 107 4.37 7.09 -17.13
CA PRO A 107 5.11 6.91 -15.88
C PRO A 107 6.28 7.88 -15.74
N ILE A 108 7.01 8.15 -16.83
CA ILE A 108 8.15 9.07 -16.89
C ILE A 108 9.24 8.69 -15.86
N THR A 109 9.35 9.40 -14.73
CA THR A 109 10.35 9.19 -13.67
C THR A 109 9.79 8.44 -12.45
N GLN A 110 8.55 7.93 -12.53
CA GLN A 110 8.03 6.98 -11.56
C GLN A 110 8.95 5.77 -11.45
N GLN A 111 9.24 5.36 -10.22
CA GLN A 111 10.07 4.20 -9.96
C GLN A 111 9.28 2.90 -10.22
N GLN A 112 8.10 2.78 -9.62
CA GLN A 112 7.23 1.61 -9.74
C GLN A 112 5.76 2.03 -9.82
N TRP A 113 4.89 1.12 -10.25
CA TRP A 113 3.45 1.39 -10.24
C TRP A 113 2.60 0.11 -10.23
N TYR A 114 1.52 0.14 -9.46
CA TYR A 114 0.52 -0.93 -9.39
C TYR A 114 -0.79 -0.48 -10.04
N THR A 115 -1.30 -1.28 -10.96
CA THR A 115 -2.60 -1.07 -11.60
C THR A 115 -3.46 -2.33 -11.52
N ARG A 116 -4.77 -2.22 -11.23
CA ARG A 116 -5.69 -3.36 -11.20
C ARG A 116 -7.06 -3.04 -11.79
N GLY A 117 -7.67 -4.02 -12.46
CA GLY A 117 -9.08 -3.95 -12.87
C GLY A 117 -9.37 -2.70 -13.69
N THR A 118 -8.41 -2.26 -14.52
CA THR A 118 -8.47 -0.97 -15.20
C THR A 118 -8.59 -1.20 -16.69
N LYS A 119 -9.45 -0.40 -17.33
CA LYS A 119 -9.54 -0.28 -18.78
C LYS A 119 -8.59 0.82 -19.22
N MET A 120 -7.53 0.45 -19.94
CA MET A 120 -6.46 1.36 -20.33
C MET A 120 -5.80 0.87 -21.62
N GLN A 121 -5.02 1.74 -22.27
CA GLN A 121 -4.01 1.27 -23.22
C GLN A 121 -2.89 0.54 -22.46
N PRO A 122 -2.23 -0.48 -23.05
CA PRO A 122 -0.97 -0.99 -22.50
C PRO A 122 0.01 0.16 -22.24
N TYR A 123 0.86 0.03 -21.21
CA TYR A 123 1.94 0.98 -20.97
C TYR A 123 2.80 1.14 -22.23
N SER A 124 2.73 2.34 -22.82
CA SER A 124 3.31 2.66 -24.13
C SER A 124 4.54 3.55 -24.05
N HIS A 125 4.92 4.01 -22.85
CA HIS A 125 5.97 5.01 -22.63
C HIS A 125 7.04 4.51 -21.66
N PRO A 126 8.32 4.88 -21.87
CA PRO A 126 9.39 4.56 -20.94
C PRO A 126 9.08 5.05 -19.52
N ALA A 127 9.55 4.26 -18.57
CA ALA A 127 9.39 4.47 -17.15
C ALA A 127 10.75 4.57 -16.45
N GLY A 128 10.74 5.06 -15.21
CA GLY A 128 11.90 5.01 -14.32
C GLY A 128 12.23 3.58 -13.90
N LEU A 129 13.22 3.45 -13.03
CA LEU A 129 13.73 2.19 -12.50
C LEU A 129 12.72 1.51 -11.58
N GLY A 130 12.27 0.29 -11.89
CA GLY A 130 11.50 -0.54 -10.96
C GLY A 130 10.48 -1.47 -11.61
N SER A 131 9.42 -1.79 -10.86
CA SER A 131 8.42 -2.82 -11.18
C SER A 131 7.07 -2.19 -11.52
N TYR A 132 6.54 -2.50 -12.70
CA TYR A 132 5.20 -2.10 -13.11
C TYR A 132 4.33 -3.34 -13.22
N VAL A 133 3.21 -3.36 -12.50
CA VAL A 133 2.34 -4.54 -12.48
C VAL A 133 0.91 -4.12 -12.77
N ALA A 134 0.30 -4.76 -13.76
CA ALA A 134 -1.09 -4.57 -14.15
C ALA A 134 -1.85 -5.89 -14.00
N VAL A 135 -2.78 -5.95 -13.05
CA VAL A 135 -3.53 -7.17 -12.67
C VAL A 135 -4.97 -7.09 -13.17
N GLY A 136 -5.40 -8.04 -13.99
CA GLY A 136 -6.80 -8.10 -14.47
C GLY A 136 -7.23 -6.85 -15.22
N CYS A 137 -6.30 -6.18 -15.91
CA CYS A 137 -6.57 -4.98 -16.68
C CYS A 137 -6.91 -5.36 -18.13
N VAL A 138 -7.71 -4.54 -18.79
CA VAL A 138 -8.21 -4.78 -20.15
C VAL A 138 -7.88 -3.61 -21.06
N ASN A 139 -7.79 -3.91 -22.36
CA ASN A 139 -7.62 -2.91 -23.39
C ASN A 139 -8.91 -2.10 -23.61
N GLN A 140 -8.86 -1.04 -24.41
CA GLN A 140 -10.00 -0.15 -24.67
C GLN A 140 -11.22 -0.84 -25.30
N ASP A 141 -11.01 -1.95 -26.00
CA ASP A 141 -12.07 -2.79 -26.57
C ASP A 141 -12.61 -3.84 -25.57
N GLY A 142 -12.06 -3.88 -24.35
CA GLY A 142 -12.38 -4.87 -23.31
C GLY A 142 -11.62 -6.18 -23.46
N GLY A 143 -10.75 -6.33 -24.46
CA GLY A 143 -9.91 -7.50 -24.66
C GLY A 143 -8.73 -7.59 -23.69
N ALA A 144 -8.12 -8.76 -23.60
CA ALA A 144 -6.87 -8.94 -22.87
C ALA A 144 -5.73 -8.14 -23.51
N PHE A 145 -4.71 -7.80 -22.72
CA PHE A 145 -3.51 -7.19 -23.26
C PHE A 145 -2.68 -8.19 -24.09
N ALA A 146 -2.06 -7.68 -25.16
CA ALA A 146 -0.98 -8.40 -25.82
C ALA A 146 0.27 -8.44 -24.92
N PRO A 147 1.13 -9.47 -25.01
CA PRO A 147 2.27 -9.66 -24.10
C PRO A 147 3.24 -8.47 -24.06
N SER A 148 3.87 -8.35 -22.89
CA SER A 148 4.56 -7.20 -22.33
C SER A 148 5.48 -6.43 -23.28
N TRP A 149 5.35 -5.10 -23.26
CA TRP A 149 6.37 -4.20 -23.79
C TRP A 149 7.67 -4.38 -23.00
N ASP A 150 8.74 -4.77 -23.69
CA ASP A 150 10.07 -4.80 -23.10
C ASP A 150 10.72 -3.43 -23.23
N PHE A 151 10.76 -2.66 -22.12
CA PHE A 151 11.46 -1.38 -22.07
C PHE A 151 12.97 -1.48 -22.35
N ARG A 152 13.54 -2.69 -22.38
CA ARG A 152 14.96 -2.94 -22.74
C ARG A 152 15.25 -2.80 -24.24
N SER A 153 14.23 -2.81 -25.10
CA SER A 153 14.39 -2.89 -26.57
C SER A 153 14.56 -1.54 -27.31
N GLY A 154 14.53 -0.40 -26.61
CA GLY A 154 14.61 0.94 -27.22
C GLY A 154 16.04 1.48 -27.50
N HIS A 155 16.19 2.22 -28.61
CA HIS A 155 17.47 2.78 -29.09
C HIS A 155 17.98 4.06 -28.38
N ASN A 156 17.26 4.60 -27.40
CA ASN A 156 17.70 5.74 -26.59
C ASN A 156 17.86 5.32 -25.14
N LYS A 157 19.05 4.81 -24.80
CA LYS A 157 19.40 4.37 -23.44
C LYS A 157 19.95 5.54 -22.61
N PRO A 158 19.19 6.17 -21.69
CA PRO A 158 19.84 6.72 -20.50
C PRO A 158 20.46 5.53 -19.75
N ARG A 159 21.69 5.68 -19.23
CA ARG A 159 22.50 4.61 -18.59
C ARG A 159 21.78 3.79 -17.49
N GLN A 160 20.60 4.23 -17.05
CA GLN A 160 19.79 3.67 -15.96
C GLN A 160 18.51 2.94 -16.42
N SER A 161 18.17 2.88 -17.72
CA SER A 161 16.88 2.32 -18.22
C SER A 161 16.85 0.81 -18.48
N GLY A 162 17.94 0.08 -18.18
CA GLY A 162 18.08 -1.34 -18.53
C GLY A 162 17.30 -2.33 -17.65
N HIS A 163 16.65 -1.87 -16.58
CA HIS A 163 16.13 -2.74 -15.49
C HIS A 163 14.65 -2.53 -15.15
N THR A 164 13.87 -1.86 -16.00
CA THR A 164 12.43 -1.67 -15.76
C THR A 164 11.63 -2.80 -16.40
N GLY A 165 10.73 -3.42 -15.62
CA GLY A 165 9.85 -4.49 -16.09
C GLY A 165 8.37 -4.10 -16.01
N VAL A 166 7.59 -4.46 -17.02
CA VAL A 166 6.12 -4.43 -16.99
C VAL A 166 5.62 -5.85 -16.97
N THR A 167 4.79 -6.18 -15.97
CA THR A 167 4.13 -7.47 -15.87
C THR A 167 2.62 -7.27 -15.97
N TYR A 168 2.01 -7.89 -16.96
CA TYR A 168 0.56 -8.02 -17.05
C TYR A 168 0.17 -9.40 -16.52
N THR A 169 -0.81 -9.45 -15.63
CA THR A 169 -1.33 -10.71 -15.09
C THR A 169 -2.83 -10.79 -15.27
N GLU A 170 -3.33 -12.01 -15.24
CA GLU A 170 -4.76 -12.30 -15.19
C GLU A 170 -5.45 -11.64 -13.98
N ALA A 171 -6.78 -11.60 -14.05
CA ALA A 171 -7.59 -11.14 -12.94
C ALA A 171 -7.39 -11.97 -11.67
N PRO A 172 -7.59 -11.35 -10.49
CA PRO A 172 -7.69 -12.10 -9.25
C PRO A 172 -8.73 -13.22 -9.35
N GLU A 173 -8.41 -14.39 -8.80
CA GLU A 173 -9.36 -15.51 -8.82
C GLU A 173 -10.62 -15.25 -7.98
N VAL A 174 -10.51 -14.36 -6.99
CA VAL A 174 -11.58 -13.86 -6.15
C VAL A 174 -11.23 -12.45 -5.70
N PHE A 175 -12.15 -11.50 -5.84
CA PHE A 175 -11.93 -10.12 -5.41
C PHE A 175 -13.26 -9.36 -5.28
N ALA A 176 -13.29 -8.30 -4.47
CA ALA A 176 -14.40 -7.36 -4.41
C ALA A 176 -13.84 -5.93 -4.39
N GLU A 177 -14.52 -4.97 -5.01
CA GLU A 177 -14.08 -3.58 -4.96
C GLU A 177 -14.30 -2.93 -3.58
N LYS A 178 -13.56 -1.85 -3.33
CA LYS A 178 -13.61 -1.09 -2.07
C LYS A 178 -15.02 -0.53 -1.82
N PRO A 179 -15.57 -0.67 -0.60
CA PRO A 179 -16.80 0.03 -0.22
C PRO A 179 -16.67 1.55 -0.33
N PHE A 180 -17.75 2.21 -0.72
CA PHE A 180 -17.78 3.66 -0.89
C PHE A 180 -19.15 4.25 -0.54
N ILE A 181 -19.17 5.55 -0.26
CA ILE A 181 -20.40 6.29 0.04
C ILE A 181 -20.95 6.85 -1.27
N MET A 182 -22.25 6.66 -1.48
CA MET A 182 -22.99 7.26 -2.59
C MET A 182 -24.23 7.98 -2.07
N MET A 183 -24.82 8.83 -2.90
CA MET A 183 -26.09 9.48 -2.65
C MET A 183 -27.14 8.93 -3.59
N GLU A 184 -28.26 8.51 -3.02
CA GLU A 184 -29.43 8.03 -3.75
C GLU A 184 -30.66 8.71 -3.15
N GLU A 185 -31.49 9.35 -3.99
CA GLU A 185 -32.69 10.07 -3.55
C GLU A 185 -32.42 11.10 -2.43
N GLY A 186 -31.27 11.78 -2.49
CA GLY A 186 -30.86 12.79 -1.50
C GLY A 186 -30.43 12.22 -0.14
N LYS A 187 -30.25 10.89 -0.02
CA LYS A 187 -29.78 10.22 1.20
C LYS A 187 -28.44 9.55 0.96
N TYR A 188 -27.57 9.60 1.97
CA TYR A 188 -26.34 8.82 1.96
C TYR A 188 -26.63 7.32 2.08
N LYS A 189 -25.89 6.54 1.29
CA LYS A 189 -25.90 5.08 1.27
C LYS A 189 -24.47 4.57 1.25
N LEU A 190 -24.24 3.42 1.88
CA LEU A 190 -22.96 2.71 1.78
C LEU A 190 -23.11 1.59 0.76
N ARG A 191 -22.34 1.67 -0.34
CA ARG A 191 -22.23 0.62 -1.34
C ARG A 191 -21.17 -0.37 -0.89
N ILE A 192 -21.53 -1.65 -0.89
CA ILE A 192 -20.64 -2.77 -0.58
C ILE A 192 -20.57 -3.66 -1.83
N PRO A 193 -19.53 -3.50 -2.67
CA PRO A 193 -19.37 -4.28 -3.91
C PRO A 193 -19.37 -5.78 -3.66
N GLU A 194 -19.85 -6.60 -4.60
CA GLU A 194 -19.92 -8.05 -4.45
C GLU A 194 -18.57 -8.71 -4.68
N VAL A 195 -18.47 -9.97 -4.23
CA VAL A 195 -17.30 -10.80 -4.50
C VAL A 195 -17.44 -11.38 -5.90
N LEU A 196 -16.50 -11.04 -6.77
CA LEU A 196 -16.38 -11.51 -8.14
C LEU A 196 -15.25 -12.53 -8.26
N TYR A 197 -15.32 -13.36 -9.31
CA TYR A 197 -14.34 -14.40 -9.57
C TYR A 197 -13.76 -14.22 -10.98
N GLY A 198 -12.45 -14.02 -11.09
CA GLY A 198 -11.77 -13.88 -12.39
C GLY A 198 -12.26 -12.68 -13.21
N HIS A 199 -12.68 -11.60 -12.56
CA HIS A 199 -13.20 -10.41 -13.23
C HIS A 199 -12.08 -9.47 -13.68
N SER A 200 -12.04 -9.18 -14.98
CA SER A 200 -11.08 -8.26 -15.60
C SER A 200 -11.74 -6.95 -15.99
N GLY A 201 -10.99 -5.85 -15.89
CA GLY A 201 -11.45 -4.51 -16.15
C GLY A 201 -12.27 -3.93 -15.00
N PRO A 202 -12.85 -2.73 -15.19
CA PRO A 202 -13.57 -2.05 -14.14
C PRO A 202 -14.86 -2.77 -13.74
N ASP A 203 -15.19 -2.71 -12.46
CA ASP A 203 -16.49 -3.07 -11.91
C ASP A 203 -17.25 -1.81 -11.49
N TRP A 204 -18.22 -1.47 -12.32
CA TRP A 204 -19.02 -0.26 -12.17
C TRP A 204 -20.27 -0.44 -11.31
N GLN A 205 -20.88 -1.63 -11.30
CA GLN A 205 -22.08 -1.91 -10.52
C GLN A 205 -22.27 -3.41 -10.30
N THR A 206 -21.86 -3.91 -9.14
CA THR A 206 -22.28 -5.22 -8.68
C THR A 206 -22.14 -5.28 -7.15
N GLY A 207 -23.22 -5.20 -6.36
CA GLY A 207 -23.10 -5.23 -4.89
C GLY A 207 -24.28 -4.66 -4.11
N SER A 208 -24.31 -4.95 -2.80
CA SER A 208 -25.38 -4.53 -1.89
C SER A 208 -25.27 -3.06 -1.49
N THR A 209 -26.38 -2.46 -1.08
CA THR A 209 -26.43 -1.08 -0.60
C THR A 209 -27.20 -1.02 0.71
N VAL A 210 -26.62 -0.37 1.70
CA VAL A 210 -27.26 -0.17 3.01
C VAL A 210 -27.48 1.31 3.28
N GLY A 211 -28.58 1.64 3.94
CA GLY A 211 -28.84 3.01 4.37
C GLY A 211 -28.01 3.38 5.60
N PHE A 212 -27.78 4.67 5.78
CA PHE A 212 -26.98 5.18 6.91
C PHE A 212 -27.63 4.96 8.28
N GLU A 213 -28.89 4.55 8.34
CA GLU A 213 -29.48 4.00 9.57
C GLU A 213 -28.81 2.70 10.04
N GLN A 214 -28.04 2.01 9.19
CA GLN A 214 -27.21 0.84 9.54
C GLN A 214 -25.73 1.20 9.73
N VAL A 215 -25.39 2.49 9.67
CA VAL A 215 -24.02 3.01 9.76
C VAL A 215 -23.89 3.86 11.02
N PHE A 216 -22.83 3.66 11.77
CA PHE A 216 -22.40 4.57 12.82
C PHE A 216 -21.31 5.50 12.25
N VAL A 217 -21.59 6.81 12.26
CA VAL A 217 -20.66 7.84 11.78
C VAL A 217 -19.97 8.44 12.99
N THR A 218 -18.65 8.33 13.06
CA THR A 218 -17.89 8.81 14.21
C THR A 218 -17.76 10.33 14.20
N GLN A 219 -17.53 10.89 15.39
CA GLN A 219 -17.02 12.24 15.59
C GLN A 219 -15.63 12.14 16.21
N GLN A 220 -14.83 13.21 16.17
CA GLN A 220 -13.48 13.20 16.74
C GLN A 220 -13.43 12.73 18.22
N SER A 221 -14.49 12.98 19.00
CA SER A 221 -14.59 12.56 20.41
C SER A 221 -15.07 11.12 20.61
N THR A 222 -15.45 10.41 19.54
CA THR A 222 -15.96 9.04 19.63
C THR A 222 -14.89 8.10 20.21
N THR A 223 -15.27 7.30 21.20
CA THR A 223 -14.38 6.38 21.89
C THR A 223 -14.32 5.01 21.20
N ALA A 224 -13.30 4.21 21.51
CA ALA A 224 -13.22 2.82 21.07
C ALA A 224 -14.40 1.99 21.58
N GLN A 225 -14.85 2.24 22.82
CA GLN A 225 -16.01 1.58 23.42
C GLN A 225 -17.30 1.81 22.62
N GLU A 226 -17.55 3.04 22.18
CA GLU A 226 -18.71 3.38 21.36
C GLU A 226 -18.66 2.66 20.01
N ILE A 227 -17.48 2.65 19.36
CA ILE A 227 -17.27 1.91 18.10
C ILE A 227 -17.52 0.42 18.29
N ASN A 228 -16.93 -0.20 19.32
CA ASN A 228 -17.08 -1.60 19.65
C ASN A 228 -18.54 -1.99 19.92
N THR A 229 -19.26 -1.14 20.67
CA THR A 229 -20.70 -1.34 20.93
C THR A 229 -21.49 -1.36 19.63
N LYS A 230 -21.19 -0.44 18.71
CA LYS A 230 -21.90 -0.35 17.42
C LYS A 230 -21.57 -1.50 16.49
N ILE A 231 -20.33 -1.98 16.48
CA ILE A 231 -19.93 -3.20 15.78
C ILE A 231 -20.70 -4.42 16.32
N ALA A 232 -20.80 -4.55 17.65
CA ALA A 232 -21.53 -5.64 18.29
C ALA A 232 -23.05 -5.62 17.98
N GLU A 233 -23.62 -4.42 17.77
CA GLU A 233 -24.99 -4.23 17.27
C GLU A 233 -25.15 -4.54 15.77
N GLY A 234 -24.07 -4.88 15.06
CA GLY A 234 -24.09 -5.16 13.61
C GLY A 234 -24.00 -3.91 12.72
N LYS A 235 -23.65 -2.74 13.26
CA LYS A 235 -23.51 -1.50 12.47
C LYS A 235 -22.17 -1.45 11.75
N HIS A 236 -22.19 -1.00 10.50
CA HIS A 236 -20.97 -0.57 9.83
C HIS A 236 -20.47 0.75 10.42
N ILE A 237 -19.18 1.04 10.25
CA ILE A 237 -18.53 2.22 10.82
C ILE A 237 -17.99 3.10 9.70
N VAL A 238 -18.28 4.40 9.77
CA VAL A 238 -17.60 5.41 8.96
C VAL A 238 -16.78 6.30 9.88
N LEU A 239 -15.46 6.24 9.72
CA LEU A 239 -14.52 7.11 10.43
C LEU A 239 -14.43 8.45 9.70
N THR A 240 -14.95 9.51 10.31
CA THR A 240 -14.83 10.86 9.75
C THR A 240 -13.37 11.37 9.85
N PRO A 241 -12.95 12.36 9.03
CA PRO A 241 -11.57 12.85 9.04
C PRO A 241 -11.19 13.44 10.41
N ALA A 242 -10.38 12.70 11.16
CA ALA A 242 -9.84 13.10 12.47
C ALA A 242 -8.69 12.17 12.88
N VAL A 243 -7.97 12.57 13.93
CA VAL A 243 -7.07 11.68 14.68
C VAL A 243 -7.80 11.21 15.94
N TYR A 244 -7.99 9.90 16.06
CA TYR A 244 -8.69 9.23 17.16
C TYR A 244 -7.67 8.61 18.10
N TYR A 245 -7.64 9.08 19.35
CA TYR A 245 -6.78 8.51 20.39
C TYR A 245 -7.55 7.47 21.21
N LEU A 246 -7.28 6.20 20.94
CA LEU A 246 -8.01 5.06 21.47
C LEU A 246 -7.46 4.63 22.84
N ASP A 247 -8.35 4.28 23.76
CA ASP A 247 -8.04 3.74 25.09
C ASP A 247 -8.23 2.23 25.20
N GLU A 248 -8.80 1.60 24.19
CA GLU A 248 -8.85 0.16 23.99
C GLU A 248 -8.88 -0.18 22.50
N PRO A 249 -8.58 -1.43 22.11
CA PRO A 249 -8.66 -1.84 20.72
C PRO A 249 -10.07 -1.78 20.13
N ILE A 250 -10.16 -1.53 18.83
CA ILE A 250 -11.39 -1.76 18.06
C ILE A 250 -11.46 -3.26 17.73
N VAL A 251 -12.53 -3.93 18.14
CA VAL A 251 -12.71 -5.38 18.00
C VAL A 251 -13.86 -5.69 17.06
N VAL A 252 -13.56 -6.39 15.96
CA VAL A 252 -14.52 -6.79 14.93
C VAL A 252 -14.79 -8.28 15.02
N ASN A 253 -15.81 -8.66 15.77
CA ASN A 253 -16.27 -10.04 15.94
C ASN A 253 -17.65 -10.31 15.31
N HIS A 254 -18.12 -9.41 14.45
CA HIS A 254 -19.36 -9.57 13.70
C HIS A 254 -19.00 -9.70 12.20
N PRO A 255 -19.55 -10.69 11.47
CA PRO A 255 -19.26 -10.86 10.06
C PRO A 255 -19.78 -9.68 9.23
N ASN A 256 -19.21 -9.48 8.05
CA ASN A 256 -19.65 -8.50 7.05
C ASN A 256 -19.60 -7.02 7.48
N ILE A 257 -18.94 -6.69 8.60
CA ILE A 257 -18.78 -5.30 9.03
C ILE A 257 -17.81 -4.58 8.10
N VAL A 258 -18.22 -3.38 7.68
CA VAL A 258 -17.37 -2.44 6.95
C VAL A 258 -16.91 -1.37 7.93
N ILE A 259 -15.61 -1.10 7.97
CA ILE A 259 -15.02 0.09 8.59
C ILE A 259 -14.40 0.90 7.46
N LEU A 260 -14.98 2.05 7.15
CA LEU A 260 -14.55 2.95 6.08
C LEU A 260 -14.01 4.25 6.67
N GLY A 261 -12.73 4.54 6.42
CA GLY A 261 -12.13 5.83 6.72
C GLY A 261 -12.33 6.84 5.60
N LEU A 262 -12.48 8.11 5.99
CA LEU A 262 -12.52 9.24 5.07
C LEU A 262 -11.40 10.22 5.42
N GLY A 263 -10.80 10.82 4.39
CA GLY A 263 -9.81 11.89 4.57
C GLY A 263 -8.66 11.50 5.51
N PHE A 264 -8.16 10.27 5.38
CA PHE A 264 -7.04 9.74 6.18
C PHE A 264 -7.32 9.74 7.70
N ALA A 265 -8.55 9.40 8.09
CA ALA A 265 -8.92 9.13 9.48
C ALA A 265 -7.90 8.21 10.16
N THR A 266 -7.21 8.74 11.18
CA THR A 266 -6.04 8.12 11.80
C THR A 266 -6.36 7.62 13.19
N LEU A 267 -6.10 6.34 13.45
CA LEU A 267 -6.27 5.69 14.74
C LEU A 267 -4.92 5.58 15.45
N VAL A 268 -4.82 6.09 16.68
CA VAL A 268 -3.59 6.07 17.49
C VAL A 268 -3.91 5.44 18.85
N PRO A 269 -3.24 4.36 19.26
CA PRO A 269 -3.42 3.81 20.61
C PRO A 269 -2.78 4.73 21.65
N LYS A 270 -3.47 4.94 22.77
CA LYS A 270 -2.86 5.52 23.97
C LYS A 270 -1.95 4.50 24.63
N GLN A 271 -0.97 4.97 25.40
CA GLN A 271 -0.12 4.12 26.21
C GLN A 271 -0.87 3.66 27.48
N VAL A 272 -1.70 2.61 27.34
CA VAL A 272 -2.53 2.05 28.43
C VAL A 272 -2.49 0.52 28.43
N PRO A 273 -2.71 -0.14 29.59
CA PRO A 273 -2.62 -1.61 29.70
C PRO A 273 -3.51 -2.40 28.74
N ALA A 274 -4.62 -1.81 28.27
CA ALA A 274 -5.57 -2.47 27.38
C ALA A 274 -4.99 -2.89 26.02
N PHE A 275 -3.86 -2.31 25.60
CA PHE A 275 -3.18 -2.65 24.35
C PHE A 275 -2.02 -3.65 24.51
N VAL A 276 -1.63 -4.00 25.73
CA VAL A 276 -0.48 -4.90 25.96
C VAL A 276 -0.74 -6.26 25.31
N GLY A 277 0.11 -6.64 24.36
CA GLY A 277 -0.02 -7.90 23.62
C GLY A 277 -1.19 -7.95 22.62
N ARG A 278 -1.84 -6.80 22.34
CA ARG A 278 -3.03 -6.70 21.49
C ARG A 278 -2.80 -5.86 20.24
N GLY A 279 -3.74 -5.96 19.30
CA GLY A 279 -3.85 -5.11 18.12
C GLY A 279 -4.47 -3.74 18.44
N VAL A 280 -4.30 -2.72 17.58
CA VAL A 280 -5.14 -1.50 17.65
C VAL A 280 -6.50 -1.75 17.03
N ILE A 281 -6.51 -2.45 15.90
CA ILE A 281 -7.69 -3.10 15.33
C ILE A 281 -7.48 -4.62 15.44
N GLU A 282 -8.46 -5.34 15.99
CA GLU A 282 -8.49 -6.80 16.05
C GLU A 282 -9.72 -7.32 15.31
N VAL A 283 -9.50 -8.07 14.23
CA VAL A 283 -10.57 -8.79 13.53
C VAL A 283 -10.59 -10.24 14.00
N GLY A 284 -11.73 -10.72 14.48
CA GLY A 284 -11.88 -12.08 14.99
C GLY A 284 -12.00 -13.15 13.89
N PRO A 285 -12.37 -14.39 14.26
CA PRO A 285 -12.61 -15.48 13.32
C PRO A 285 -13.98 -15.33 12.62
N VAL A 286 -14.12 -14.27 11.82
CA VAL A 286 -15.35 -13.94 11.06
C VAL A 286 -15.04 -13.61 9.61
N ASP A 287 -15.99 -13.92 8.74
CA ASP A 287 -15.91 -13.70 7.29
C ASP A 287 -16.43 -12.32 6.88
N GLY A 288 -16.04 -11.87 5.68
CA GLY A 288 -16.66 -10.73 4.98
C GLY A 288 -16.37 -9.34 5.55
N VAL A 289 -15.56 -9.22 6.61
CA VAL A 289 -15.15 -7.92 7.15
C VAL A 289 -14.38 -7.13 6.08
N ARG A 290 -14.61 -5.81 6.01
CA ARG A 290 -13.88 -4.91 5.11
C ARG A 290 -13.32 -3.71 5.86
N LEU A 291 -12.01 -3.56 5.90
CA LEU A 291 -11.34 -2.35 6.37
C LEU A 291 -10.92 -1.54 5.14
N ALA A 292 -11.43 -0.33 4.98
CA ALA A 292 -11.22 0.49 3.80
C ALA A 292 -10.73 1.88 4.19
N ALA A 293 -9.61 2.31 3.61
CA ALA A 293 -8.99 3.62 3.85
C ALA A 293 -8.76 3.93 5.33
N VAL A 294 -8.35 2.93 6.11
CA VAL A 294 -7.99 3.08 7.53
C VAL A 294 -6.51 3.42 7.66
N PHE A 295 -6.21 4.47 8.40
CA PHE A 295 -4.85 4.85 8.78
C PHE A 295 -4.64 4.48 10.25
N VAL A 296 -3.70 3.58 10.54
CA VAL A 296 -3.32 3.23 11.92
C VAL A 296 -1.89 3.68 12.18
N GLN A 297 -1.68 4.45 13.23
CA GLN A 297 -0.37 4.96 13.64
C GLN A 297 0.00 4.40 15.01
N ALA A 298 1.27 4.05 15.20
CA ALA A 298 1.78 3.64 16.49
C ALA A 298 1.69 4.76 17.53
N GLY A 299 1.37 4.37 18.76
CA GLY A 299 1.38 5.25 19.92
C GLY A 299 2.73 5.27 20.65
N PRO A 300 2.80 6.02 21.77
CA PRO A 300 4.02 6.12 22.58
C PRO A 300 4.53 4.76 23.07
N GLN A 301 5.84 4.53 22.92
CA GLN A 301 6.54 3.34 23.40
C GLN A 301 7.95 3.72 23.84
N ALA A 302 8.28 3.46 25.11
CA ALA A 302 9.53 3.90 25.72
C ALA A 302 10.72 2.95 25.48
N SER A 303 10.48 1.68 25.14
CA SER A 303 11.51 0.65 24.93
C SER A 303 11.05 -0.37 23.87
N PRO A 304 11.96 -1.12 23.22
CA PRO A 304 11.59 -2.21 22.30
C PRO A 304 11.07 -3.48 23.01
N ASP A 305 10.55 -3.38 24.24
CA ASP A 305 9.98 -4.51 24.97
C ASP A 305 8.48 -4.66 24.67
N TYR A 306 8.17 -5.44 23.64
CA TYR A 306 6.80 -5.67 23.19
C TYR A 306 5.98 -6.60 24.11
N SER A 307 6.57 -7.15 25.18
CA SER A 307 5.80 -7.85 26.22
C SER A 307 4.92 -6.89 27.04
N THR A 308 5.21 -5.59 26.95
CA THR A 308 4.50 -4.52 27.67
C THR A 308 3.89 -3.47 26.73
N ALA A 309 3.86 -3.72 25.42
CA ALA A 309 3.43 -2.76 24.41
C ALA A 309 2.39 -3.34 23.43
N VAL A 310 1.98 -2.52 22.47
CA VAL A 310 1.12 -2.92 21.36
C VAL A 310 1.83 -4.00 20.54
N LYS A 311 1.15 -5.14 20.30
CA LYS A 311 1.71 -6.23 19.49
C LYS A 311 1.61 -5.93 18.00
N ALA A 312 0.45 -5.45 17.56
CA ALA A 312 0.24 -5.08 16.17
C ALA A 312 -0.61 -3.83 15.98
N LEU A 313 -0.44 -3.10 14.86
CA LEU A 313 -1.37 -2.02 14.54
C LEU A 313 -2.69 -2.60 14.04
N ILE A 314 -2.63 -3.58 13.15
CA ILE A 314 -3.78 -4.36 12.71
C ILE A 314 -3.46 -5.83 12.90
N ARG A 315 -4.33 -6.53 13.64
CA ARG A 315 -4.26 -7.98 13.86
C ARG A 315 -5.53 -8.65 13.35
N TRP A 316 -5.39 -9.43 12.29
CA TRP A 316 -6.51 -10.16 11.69
C TRP A 316 -6.46 -11.63 12.10
N GLY A 317 -7.19 -11.98 13.15
CA GLY A 317 -7.21 -13.30 13.75
C GLY A 317 -6.14 -13.50 14.84
N ASP A 318 -6.13 -14.69 15.43
CA ASP A 318 -5.13 -15.08 16.43
C ASP A 318 -4.33 -16.30 15.92
N ALA A 319 -3.00 -16.16 15.83
CA ALA A 319 -2.08 -17.23 15.44
C ALA A 319 -2.22 -18.50 16.30
N LYS A 320 -2.68 -18.38 17.56
CA LYS A 320 -2.91 -19.53 18.45
C LYS A 320 -4.19 -20.30 18.13
N THR A 321 -5.14 -19.66 17.46
CA THR A 321 -6.43 -20.24 17.09
C THR A 321 -6.72 -19.87 15.63
N PRO A 322 -6.00 -20.48 14.67
CA PRO A 322 -6.15 -20.12 13.27
C PRO A 322 -7.57 -20.39 12.79
N TYR A 323 -8.10 -19.48 11.99
CA TYR A 323 -9.41 -19.61 11.34
C TYR A 323 -9.22 -19.64 9.82
N VAL A 324 -9.81 -20.63 9.17
CA VAL A 324 -9.57 -20.92 7.74
C VAL A 324 -10.10 -19.80 6.83
N GLY A 325 -11.14 -19.08 7.26
CA GLY A 325 -11.82 -18.08 6.43
C GLY A 325 -12.63 -18.71 5.30
N SER A 326 -13.15 -17.87 4.40
CA SER A 326 -14.02 -18.29 3.31
C SER A 326 -13.64 -17.63 1.98
N ARG A 327 -13.34 -18.46 0.97
CA ARG A 327 -13.17 -18.00 -0.42
C ARG A 327 -14.42 -17.30 -0.96
N SER A 328 -15.61 -17.67 -0.48
CA SER A 328 -16.87 -17.08 -0.94
C SER A 328 -17.25 -15.78 -0.24
N ASN A 329 -16.63 -15.52 0.91
CA ASN A 329 -16.83 -14.30 1.67
C ASN A 329 -15.51 -13.84 2.34
N PRO A 330 -14.48 -13.48 1.54
CA PRO A 330 -13.17 -13.15 2.08
C PRO A 330 -13.21 -11.92 2.99
N GLY A 331 -12.21 -11.80 3.86
CA GLY A 331 -11.89 -10.54 4.50
C GLY A 331 -11.16 -9.62 3.53
N PHE A 332 -11.44 -8.32 3.55
CA PHE A 332 -10.76 -7.36 2.68
C PHE A 332 -10.13 -6.18 3.43
N MET A 333 -8.97 -5.75 2.95
CA MET A 333 -8.30 -4.52 3.35
C MET A 333 -7.97 -3.68 2.11
N TYR A 334 -8.42 -2.42 2.09
CA TYR A 334 -8.19 -1.50 0.97
C TYR A 334 -7.55 -0.22 1.46
N ASP A 335 -6.55 0.29 0.74
CA ASP A 335 -5.92 1.58 1.02
C ASP A 335 -5.48 1.72 2.49
N VAL A 336 -4.98 0.62 3.06
CA VAL A 336 -4.58 0.55 4.46
C VAL A 336 -3.20 1.17 4.62
N ILE A 337 -3.09 2.05 5.61
CA ILE A 337 -1.83 2.69 5.97
C ILE A 337 -1.50 2.34 7.40
N ALA A 338 -0.32 1.78 7.63
CA ALA A 338 0.23 1.57 8.96
C ALA A 338 1.52 2.39 9.09
N ARG A 339 1.60 3.27 10.08
CA ARG A 339 2.75 4.17 10.28
C ARG A 339 3.36 4.04 11.66
N VAL A 340 4.69 4.09 11.72
CA VAL A 340 5.42 4.21 12.99
C VAL A 340 6.41 5.36 12.94
N GLY A 341 6.09 6.44 13.67
CA GLY A 341 6.86 7.68 13.68
C GLY A 341 6.52 8.63 12.53
N GLY A 342 7.27 9.73 12.44
CA GLY A 342 7.11 10.76 11.40
C GLY A 342 6.64 12.10 11.99
N PRO A 343 5.37 12.20 12.46
CA PRO A 343 4.90 13.39 13.15
C PRO A 343 5.22 13.39 14.65
N ASP A 344 5.62 12.25 15.21
CA ASP A 344 5.78 12.05 16.66
C ASP A 344 7.07 12.67 17.19
N ASN A 345 6.97 13.40 18.31
CA ASN A 345 8.11 14.00 19.02
C ASN A 345 8.58 13.16 20.23
N SER A 346 7.93 12.02 20.49
CA SER A 346 8.24 11.03 21.53
C SER A 346 8.50 9.66 20.89
N SER A 347 9.23 8.77 21.57
CA SER A 347 9.44 7.42 21.03
C SER A 347 8.10 6.71 20.84
N VAL A 348 7.94 6.03 19.71
CA VAL A 348 6.73 5.28 19.35
C VAL A 348 7.12 3.90 18.82
N GLY A 349 6.19 2.94 18.87
CA GLY A 349 6.51 1.60 18.42
C GLY A 349 5.35 0.61 18.40
N VAL A 350 5.63 -0.51 17.75
CA VAL A 350 4.81 -1.71 17.66
C VAL A 350 5.72 -2.87 17.25
N ASP A 351 5.41 -4.12 17.60
CA ASP A 351 6.23 -5.24 17.11
C ASP A 351 6.03 -5.47 15.60
N THR A 352 4.77 -5.62 15.18
CA THR A 352 4.40 -5.88 13.78
C THR A 352 3.36 -4.87 13.31
N MET A 353 3.50 -4.25 12.13
CA MET A 353 2.45 -3.31 11.68
C MET A 353 1.15 -4.02 11.33
N LEU A 354 1.23 -5.06 10.49
CA LEU A 354 0.11 -5.87 10.07
C LEU A 354 0.39 -7.36 10.32
N GLU A 355 -0.45 -7.99 11.13
CA GLU A 355 -0.39 -9.43 11.42
C GLU A 355 -1.68 -10.10 10.88
N VAL A 356 -1.54 -11.01 9.92
CA VAL A 356 -2.67 -11.72 9.28
C VAL A 356 -2.62 -13.20 9.62
N ASN A 357 -3.54 -13.64 10.48
CA ASN A 357 -3.60 -15.01 11.01
C ASN A 357 -4.75 -15.83 10.44
N ASN A 358 -5.85 -15.19 10.01
CA ASN A 358 -6.94 -15.90 9.34
C ASN A 358 -6.62 -16.12 7.85
N GLY A 359 -7.15 -17.19 7.29
CA GLY A 359 -7.11 -17.41 5.85
C GLY A 359 -8.14 -16.58 5.08
N TRP A 360 -8.00 -16.56 3.76
CA TRP A 360 -8.87 -15.80 2.83
C TRP A 360 -9.00 -14.31 3.21
N VAL A 361 -7.87 -13.69 3.55
CA VAL A 361 -7.76 -12.23 3.70
C VAL A 361 -7.08 -11.67 2.46
N ILE A 362 -7.70 -10.68 1.84
CA ILE A 362 -7.24 -10.07 0.60
C ILE A 362 -6.97 -8.59 0.84
N THR A 363 -5.80 -8.11 0.44
CA THR A 363 -5.42 -6.71 0.54
C THR A 363 -5.26 -6.09 -0.84
N ASP A 364 -5.58 -4.80 -0.97
CA ASP A 364 -5.43 -4.03 -2.19
C ASP A 364 -4.96 -2.61 -1.85
N ASN A 365 -3.72 -2.29 -2.24
CA ASN A 365 -2.97 -1.09 -1.90
C ASN A 365 -2.78 -0.95 -0.38
N THR A 366 -1.72 -1.54 0.15
CA THR A 366 -1.36 -1.46 1.58
C THR A 366 0.04 -0.90 1.72
N TRP A 367 0.20 0.15 2.54
CA TRP A 367 1.50 0.73 2.85
C TRP A 367 1.82 0.60 4.35
N LEU A 368 2.93 -0.07 4.64
CA LEU A 368 3.43 -0.34 5.98
C LEU A 368 4.76 0.39 6.13
N TRP A 369 4.73 1.56 6.75
CA TRP A 369 5.86 2.49 6.75
C TRP A 369 6.33 2.78 8.16
N LYS A 370 7.50 2.24 8.51
CA LYS A 370 8.25 2.79 9.64
C LYS A 370 8.93 4.02 9.09
N ALA A 371 8.62 5.18 9.66
CA ALA A 371 9.11 6.43 9.12
C ALA A 371 10.63 6.37 8.92
N ASP A 372 11.12 6.94 7.81
CA ASP A 372 12.53 7.21 7.59
C ASP A 372 12.85 8.69 7.88
N HIS A 373 11.89 9.59 7.67
CA HIS A 373 11.97 11.05 7.90
C HIS A 373 10.83 11.60 8.80
N CYS A 374 10.98 12.84 9.28
CA CYS A 374 10.05 13.49 10.20
C CYS A 374 9.58 14.86 9.73
N SER A 375 8.41 15.29 10.20
CA SER A 375 7.82 16.58 9.79
C SER A 375 8.58 17.80 10.31
N PHE A 376 9.46 17.63 11.29
CA PHE A 376 10.22 18.70 11.95
C PHE A 376 11.74 18.61 11.71
N SER A 377 12.22 17.60 10.98
CA SER A 377 13.63 17.50 10.57
C SER A 377 13.76 16.81 9.19
N SER A 378 14.52 17.44 8.30
CA SER A 378 14.91 16.82 7.03
C SER A 378 16.14 15.94 7.25
N GLY A 379 15.96 14.63 7.34
CA GLY A 379 17.06 13.65 7.42
C GLY A 379 16.65 12.31 8.05
N ALA A 380 17.45 11.27 7.82
CA ALA A 380 17.23 9.89 8.28
C ALA A 380 17.20 9.70 9.82
N LEU A 381 17.46 10.78 10.56
CA LEU A 381 17.56 10.82 12.01
C LEU A 381 16.33 11.48 12.61
N CYS A 382 15.17 10.83 12.50
CA CYS A 382 14.10 11.10 13.44
C CYS A 382 14.53 10.60 14.81
N ILE A 383 14.90 11.55 15.65
CA ILE A 383 14.94 11.36 17.08
C ILE A 383 13.64 11.97 17.60
N PRO A 384 12.90 11.27 18.47
CA PRO A 384 13.25 10.03 19.19
C PRO A 384 12.96 8.69 18.46
N GLN A 385 13.31 7.56 19.10
CA GLN A 385 13.38 6.23 18.49
C GLN A 385 12.03 5.68 18.00
N ARG A 386 12.08 4.82 16.97
CA ARG A 386 10.94 4.16 16.33
C ARG A 386 11.15 2.65 16.37
N TYR A 387 10.35 1.93 17.16
CA TYR A 387 10.50 0.48 17.34
C TYR A 387 9.53 -0.27 16.45
N VAL A 388 10.05 -1.02 15.46
CA VAL A 388 9.27 -1.90 14.57
C VAL A 388 10.12 -3.09 14.21
N ASN A 389 9.71 -4.31 14.57
CA ASN A 389 10.42 -5.50 14.12
C ASN A 389 10.02 -5.85 12.70
N HIS A 390 8.72 -5.96 12.42
CA HIS A 390 8.20 -6.39 11.13
C HIS A 390 7.17 -5.39 10.58
N CYS A 391 7.15 -5.21 9.26
CA CYS A 391 6.01 -4.56 8.64
C CYS A 391 4.84 -5.55 8.57
N LEU A 392 5.08 -6.74 8.00
CA LEU A 392 4.04 -7.73 7.74
C LEU A 392 4.44 -9.11 8.26
N VAL A 393 3.53 -9.75 8.98
CA VAL A 393 3.59 -11.19 9.28
C VAL A 393 2.30 -11.86 8.80
N VAL A 394 2.43 -12.87 7.94
CA VAL A 394 1.30 -13.65 7.41
C VAL A 394 1.40 -15.10 7.88
N ASN A 395 0.45 -15.52 8.71
CA ASN A 395 0.31 -16.90 9.18
C ASN A 395 -0.89 -17.61 8.51
N GLY A 396 -1.90 -16.87 8.06
CA GLY A 396 -3.09 -17.42 7.43
C GLY A 396 -2.84 -17.98 6.02
N GLU A 397 -3.59 -19.03 5.65
CA GLU A 397 -3.54 -19.63 4.30
C GLU A 397 -4.40 -18.85 3.29
N ASN A 398 -4.05 -18.90 2.00
CA ASN A 398 -4.79 -18.21 0.93
C ASN A 398 -4.94 -16.70 1.18
N VAL A 399 -3.92 -16.09 1.78
CA VAL A 399 -3.83 -14.63 1.93
C VAL A 399 -3.29 -14.06 0.62
N HIS A 400 -3.98 -13.05 0.06
CA HIS A 400 -3.56 -12.40 -1.17
C HIS A 400 -3.27 -10.91 -0.92
N MET A 401 -2.12 -10.43 -1.38
CA MET A 401 -1.71 -9.05 -1.26
C MET A 401 -1.54 -8.45 -2.66
N TYR A 402 -2.37 -7.47 -3.01
CA TYR A 402 -2.23 -6.71 -4.24
C TYR A 402 -1.75 -5.30 -3.92
N GLY A 403 -0.66 -4.84 -4.52
CA GLY A 403 -0.12 -3.51 -4.22
C GLY A 403 0.43 -3.40 -2.80
N LEU A 404 1.40 -4.24 -2.43
CA LEU A 404 2.04 -4.19 -1.11
C LEU A 404 3.29 -3.29 -1.13
N MET A 405 3.34 -2.32 -0.24
CA MET A 405 4.54 -1.50 0.03
C MET A 405 4.91 -1.65 1.51
N ALA A 406 6.14 -2.05 1.83
CA ALA A 406 6.57 -2.28 3.21
C ALA A 406 8.03 -1.85 3.42
N GLU A 407 8.29 -0.98 4.40
CA GLU A 407 9.55 -0.24 4.44
C GLU A 407 10.15 -0.07 5.84
N HIS A 408 11.48 -0.16 5.88
CA HIS A 408 12.39 0.27 6.97
C HIS A 408 12.31 -0.47 8.31
N ALA A 409 11.63 -1.61 8.37
CA ALA A 409 11.55 -2.44 9.58
C ALA A 409 12.94 -2.79 10.16
N ASN A 410 13.00 -3.09 11.46
CA ASN A 410 14.24 -3.45 12.13
C ASN A 410 14.63 -4.90 11.88
N GLU A 411 13.70 -5.81 11.64
CA GLU A 411 13.99 -7.21 11.31
C GLU A 411 13.54 -7.51 9.87
N ASP A 412 13.18 -8.75 9.56
CA ASP A 412 12.57 -9.07 8.27
C ASP A 412 11.37 -8.15 8.00
N ILE A 413 11.35 -7.46 6.85
CA ILE A 413 10.27 -6.53 6.55
C ILE A 413 8.95 -7.29 6.40
N VAL A 414 8.96 -8.36 5.62
CA VAL A 414 7.83 -9.29 5.44
C VAL A 414 8.25 -10.71 5.83
N VAL A 415 7.43 -11.35 6.68
CA VAL A 415 7.52 -12.78 7.00
C VAL A 415 6.25 -13.47 6.56
N TRP A 416 6.38 -14.46 5.68
CA TRP A 416 5.25 -15.21 5.13
C TRP A 416 5.33 -16.69 5.50
N ASN A 417 4.46 -17.12 6.39
CA ASN A 417 4.37 -18.49 6.89
C ASN A 417 3.21 -19.29 6.27
N GLY A 418 2.12 -18.61 5.89
CA GLY A 418 0.91 -19.27 5.40
C GLY A 418 1.00 -19.80 3.96
N GLU A 419 0.44 -20.99 3.73
CA GLU A 419 0.40 -21.66 2.42
C GLU A 419 -0.52 -20.95 1.41
N HIS A 420 -0.22 -21.16 0.13
CA HIS A 420 -0.98 -20.66 -1.01
C HIS A 420 -1.12 -19.12 -1.04
N GLY A 421 -0.18 -18.44 -0.40
CA GLY A 421 -0.11 -16.98 -0.41
C GLY A 421 0.24 -16.43 -1.79
N LYS A 422 -0.30 -15.26 -2.13
CA LYS A 422 -0.02 -14.59 -3.39
C LYS A 422 0.24 -13.10 -3.16
N THR A 423 1.31 -12.60 -3.75
CA THR A 423 1.64 -11.17 -3.78
C THR A 423 1.79 -10.70 -5.21
N TYR A 424 1.02 -9.70 -5.60
CA TYR A 424 1.11 -9.05 -6.91
C TYR A 424 1.45 -7.59 -6.68
N PHE A 425 2.60 -7.17 -7.19
CA PHE A 425 3.28 -5.95 -6.83
C PHE A 425 3.74 -5.95 -5.37
N PHE A 426 5.06 -5.92 -5.18
CA PHE A 426 5.69 -5.66 -3.90
C PHE A 426 6.76 -4.58 -4.07
N GLN A 427 6.75 -3.58 -3.20
CA GLN A 427 7.83 -2.61 -3.07
C GLN A 427 8.33 -2.58 -1.62
N SER A 428 9.64 -2.42 -1.45
CA SER A 428 10.24 -2.24 -0.14
C SER A 428 11.52 -1.43 -0.18
N GLU A 429 11.82 -0.82 0.97
CA GLU A 429 13.11 -0.22 1.26
C GLU A 429 13.66 -0.75 2.59
N MET A 430 14.95 -1.11 2.60
CA MET A 430 15.65 -1.37 3.85
C MET A 430 15.81 -0.08 4.67
N LYS A 431 16.00 -0.20 6.00
CA LYS A 431 16.24 0.97 6.85
C LYS A 431 17.50 1.72 6.40
N TYR A 432 17.44 3.04 6.26
CA TYR A 432 18.58 3.86 5.83
C TYR A 432 19.75 3.85 6.81
N THR A 433 19.47 3.47 8.06
CA THR A 433 20.39 3.55 9.18
C THR A 433 21.29 2.32 9.30
N LEU A 434 21.94 1.92 8.22
CA LEU A 434 22.95 0.86 8.22
C LEU A 434 24.34 1.52 8.44
N GLY A 435 24.68 1.81 9.70
CA GLY A 435 25.97 2.42 10.07
C GLY A 435 27.13 1.42 10.15
N PRO A 436 28.39 1.89 10.26
CA PRO A 436 29.58 1.04 10.33
C PRO A 436 29.61 0.16 11.59
N LEU A 437 30.25 -1.01 11.50
CA LEU A 437 30.37 -2.04 12.56
C LEU A 437 30.92 -1.51 13.89
N SER A 438 31.62 -0.38 13.87
CA SER A 438 32.40 0.18 14.96
C SER A 438 31.63 1.18 15.84
N ASP A 439 30.37 1.53 15.53
CA ASP A 439 29.60 2.50 16.32
C ASP A 439 28.61 1.82 17.32
N PRO A 440 28.97 1.73 18.61
CA PRO A 440 28.12 1.14 19.65
C PRO A 440 26.97 2.06 20.12
N SER A 441 26.83 3.29 19.61
CA SER A 441 25.90 4.30 20.15
C SER A 441 24.47 4.28 19.60
N GLY A 442 24.14 3.40 18.65
CA GLY A 442 22.75 3.31 18.15
C GLY A 442 22.49 2.41 16.95
N TRP A 443 23.52 1.74 16.42
CA TRP A 443 23.48 1.10 15.11
C TRP A 443 23.66 -0.41 15.26
N GLN A 444 22.70 -1.08 15.87
CA GLN A 444 22.71 -2.53 15.82
C GLN A 444 22.41 -2.97 14.39
N ARG A 445 23.47 -3.41 13.70
CA ARG A 445 23.37 -4.13 12.44
C ARG A 445 22.39 -5.28 12.65
N VAL A 446 21.43 -5.39 11.76
CA VAL A 446 20.53 -6.54 11.73
C VAL A 446 21.21 -7.50 10.79
N THR A 447 21.94 -8.45 11.34
CA THR A 447 22.83 -9.32 10.57
C THR A 447 22.09 -10.41 9.78
N HIS A 448 20.75 -10.43 9.83
CA HIS A 448 19.91 -11.53 9.31
C HIS A 448 18.59 -11.10 8.63
N ALA A 449 18.29 -9.81 8.53
CA ALA A 449 17.00 -9.36 7.98
C ALA A 449 16.97 -9.42 6.45
N VAL A 450 15.87 -9.94 5.92
CA VAL A 450 15.54 -9.88 4.49
C VAL A 450 14.29 -9.02 4.26
N SER A 451 14.13 -8.52 3.04
CA SER A 451 12.91 -7.76 2.71
C SER A 451 11.67 -8.67 2.68
N TYR A 452 11.81 -9.89 2.16
CA TYR A 452 10.69 -10.81 2.00
C TYR A 452 11.12 -12.25 2.28
N ARG A 453 10.74 -12.79 3.44
CA ARG A 453 10.99 -14.18 3.84
C ARG A 453 9.76 -15.04 3.58
N VAL A 454 9.92 -16.13 2.84
CA VAL A 454 8.87 -17.12 2.65
C VAL A 454 9.27 -18.43 3.32
N ASN A 455 8.49 -18.83 4.32
CA ASN A 455 8.61 -20.12 4.98
C ASN A 455 7.60 -21.16 4.45
N ALA A 456 6.56 -20.70 3.74
CA ALA A 456 5.58 -21.55 3.08
C ALA A 456 6.20 -22.32 1.89
N VAL A 457 5.65 -23.49 1.60
CA VAL A 457 6.03 -24.31 0.44
C VAL A 457 5.44 -23.74 -0.84
N ASN A 458 4.17 -23.32 -0.82
CA ASN A 458 3.48 -22.76 -1.97
C ASN A 458 3.25 -21.26 -1.78
N HIS A 459 3.98 -20.45 -2.55
CA HIS A 459 3.83 -19.00 -2.53
C HIS A 459 4.13 -18.42 -3.91
N ILE A 460 3.38 -17.39 -4.30
CA ILE A 460 3.60 -16.65 -5.54
C ILE A 460 3.91 -15.19 -5.20
N ALA A 461 4.98 -14.65 -5.77
CA ALA A 461 5.25 -13.22 -5.75
C ALA A 461 5.55 -12.74 -7.18
N VAL A 462 4.82 -11.72 -7.65
CA VAL A 462 4.93 -11.17 -9.00
C VAL A 462 5.23 -9.68 -8.94
N GLY A 463 6.26 -9.23 -9.65
CA GLY A 463 6.65 -7.82 -9.72
C GLY A 463 7.15 -7.28 -8.38
N VAL A 464 8.33 -7.75 -7.97
CA VAL A 464 8.98 -7.42 -6.69
C VAL A 464 10.09 -6.38 -6.90
N GLY A 465 9.94 -5.21 -6.28
CA GLY A 465 10.96 -4.16 -6.17
C GLY A 465 11.50 -4.09 -4.75
N ILE A 466 12.81 -4.30 -4.60
CA ILE A 466 13.49 -4.21 -3.30
C ILE A 466 14.61 -3.20 -3.42
N TYR A 467 14.60 -2.20 -2.55
CA TYR A 467 15.58 -1.12 -2.58
C TYR A 467 16.37 -1.07 -1.27
N CYS A 468 17.64 -0.70 -1.39
CA CYS A 468 18.48 -0.36 -0.26
C CYS A 468 19.13 0.99 -0.58
N VAL A 469 18.78 2.01 0.20
CA VAL A 469 19.31 3.37 0.02
C VAL A 469 20.32 3.61 1.13
N VAL A 470 21.60 3.60 0.76
CA VAL A 470 22.74 3.89 1.65
C VAL A 470 23.42 5.19 1.20
N LEU A 471 23.89 5.98 2.16
CA LEU A 471 24.69 7.17 1.86
C LEU A 471 26.10 6.72 1.43
N ALA A 472 26.64 7.34 0.39
CA ALA A 472 27.92 6.95 -0.20
C ALA A 472 29.10 7.05 0.79
N GLU A 473 29.01 7.96 1.76
CA GLU A 473 29.99 8.16 2.83
C GLU A 473 29.96 7.08 3.91
N ASP A 474 28.87 6.31 3.99
CA ASP A 474 28.67 5.21 4.93
C ASP A 474 29.04 3.83 4.32
N VAL A 475 29.60 3.83 3.10
CA VAL A 475 30.06 2.61 2.39
C VAL A 475 31.59 2.54 2.42
N ASP A 476 32.12 1.54 3.11
CA ASP A 476 33.50 1.06 3.11
C ASP A 476 33.57 -0.43 2.66
N ASP A 477 34.78 -0.93 2.40
CA ASP A 477 34.99 -2.30 1.89
C ASP A 477 34.53 -3.41 2.87
N ASP A 478 34.31 -3.08 4.16
CA ASP A 478 33.88 -4.00 5.23
C ASP A 478 32.37 -3.86 5.55
N THR A 479 31.74 -2.77 5.13
CA THR A 479 30.32 -2.46 5.26
C THR A 479 29.60 -2.96 4.02
N MET A 480 29.55 -4.29 3.87
CA MET A 480 28.48 -4.85 3.05
C MET A 480 27.14 -4.55 3.76
N PRO A 481 26.24 -3.75 3.16
CA PRO A 481 25.00 -3.29 3.82
C PRO A 481 24.05 -4.46 4.15
N MET A 482 24.30 -5.64 3.58
CA MET A 482 23.59 -6.87 3.89
C MET A 482 24.61 -7.93 4.31
N ALA A 483 24.68 -8.26 5.60
CA ALA A 483 25.19 -9.57 5.97
C ALA A 483 24.16 -10.60 5.51
N ASN A 484 24.58 -11.53 4.66
CA ASN A 484 23.83 -12.71 4.22
C ASN A 484 22.63 -12.45 3.30
N VAL A 485 22.92 -12.31 2.00
CA VAL A 485 22.05 -12.77 0.90
C VAL A 485 22.00 -14.33 0.83
N ALA A 486 22.32 -15.01 1.94
CA ALA A 486 22.51 -16.45 2.03
C ALA A 486 21.46 -17.14 2.92
N GLU A 487 20.47 -16.41 3.42
CA GLU A 487 19.33 -16.96 4.16
C GLU A 487 18.42 -17.74 3.18
N PRO A 488 18.26 -19.06 3.34
CA PRO A 488 17.43 -19.86 2.45
C PRO A 488 15.99 -19.32 2.38
N GLY A 489 15.47 -19.08 1.18
CA GLY A 489 14.09 -18.63 0.96
C GLY A 489 13.82 -17.12 1.10
N GLY A 490 14.85 -16.29 1.34
CA GLY A 490 14.73 -14.82 1.41
C GLY A 490 15.04 -14.10 0.09
N MET A 491 14.34 -12.99 -0.19
CA MET A 491 14.64 -12.07 -1.30
C MET A 491 15.19 -10.73 -0.79
N SER A 492 16.32 -10.28 -1.36
CA SER A 492 16.94 -8.98 -1.10
C SER A 492 17.66 -8.47 -2.36
N ALA A 493 17.64 -7.16 -2.63
CA ALA A 493 18.41 -6.54 -3.72
C ALA A 493 19.28 -5.38 -3.19
N ILE A 494 20.42 -5.12 -3.85
CA ILE A 494 21.41 -4.12 -3.42
C ILE A 494 21.54 -3.03 -4.50
N ALA A 495 21.52 -1.77 -4.05
CA ALA A 495 21.82 -0.60 -4.84
C ALA A 495 22.90 0.22 -4.15
N VAL A 496 23.92 0.66 -4.89
CA VAL A 496 24.93 1.60 -4.36
C VAL A 496 24.80 2.91 -5.11
N ARG A 497 24.64 4.01 -4.37
CA ARG A 497 24.64 5.37 -4.92
C ARG A 497 26.09 5.86 -4.94
N ASN A 498 26.64 6.08 -6.13
CA ASN A 498 27.86 6.88 -6.29
C ASN A 498 27.45 8.27 -6.80
N ALA A 499 28.22 9.32 -6.52
CA ALA A 499 27.78 10.72 -6.54
C ALA A 499 26.98 11.21 -7.77
N ASP A 500 27.08 10.52 -8.93
CA ASP A 500 26.32 10.82 -10.15
C ASP A 500 25.65 9.59 -10.82
N ALA A 501 25.62 8.42 -10.18
CA ALA A 501 24.96 7.22 -10.73
C ALA A 501 24.64 6.15 -9.66
N TYR A 502 23.45 5.57 -9.77
CA TYR A 502 23.14 4.31 -9.11
C TYR A 502 23.73 3.15 -9.92
N LEU A 503 24.56 2.33 -9.29
CA LEU A 503 24.96 1.03 -9.83
C LEU A 503 24.02 -0.02 -9.22
N TRP A 504 23.01 -0.41 -9.99
CA TRP A 504 22.09 -1.49 -9.63
C TRP A 504 22.67 -2.81 -10.13
N GLY A 505 23.00 -3.71 -9.20
CA GLY A 505 23.19 -5.12 -9.49
C GLY A 505 21.97 -5.87 -8.99
N PHE A 506 21.08 -6.30 -9.89
CA PHE A 506 20.47 -7.61 -9.70
C PHE A 506 21.62 -8.59 -9.84
N LYS A 507 22.38 -8.80 -8.75
CA LYS A 507 23.38 -9.86 -8.74
C LYS A 507 22.54 -11.13 -8.70
N GLU A 508 22.32 -11.66 -9.90
CA GLU A 508 21.95 -13.04 -10.23
C GLU A 508 21.70 -13.90 -8.99
N HIS A 509 20.51 -14.49 -8.88
CA HIS A 509 20.05 -15.52 -7.91
C HIS A 509 18.79 -15.12 -7.12
N ALA A 510 17.62 -15.20 -7.76
CA ALA A 510 16.49 -15.85 -7.09
C ALA A 510 16.73 -17.37 -7.22
N VAL A 511 17.53 -17.95 -6.32
CA VAL A 511 17.75 -19.40 -6.28
C VAL A 511 17.72 -19.85 -4.82
N ALA A 512 16.66 -20.57 -4.46
CA ALA A 512 16.71 -21.55 -3.37
C ALA A 512 15.79 -22.74 -3.67
N SER A 513 16.02 -23.45 -4.78
CA SER A 513 15.96 -24.92 -4.85
C SER A 513 16.36 -25.36 -6.25
N GLY A 514 17.38 -26.22 -6.37
CA GLY A 514 17.94 -26.64 -7.65
C GLY A 514 17.03 -27.53 -8.49
N ILE A 515 16.10 -26.92 -9.25
CA ILE A 515 15.48 -27.53 -10.43
C ILE A 515 15.41 -26.45 -11.53
N PRO A 516 16.18 -26.58 -12.63
CA PRO A 516 16.05 -25.68 -13.76
C PRO A 516 14.77 -26.02 -14.53
N VAL A 517 13.87 -25.05 -14.66
CA VAL A 517 12.77 -25.13 -15.63
C VAL A 517 13.22 -24.37 -16.88
N ASP A 518 13.60 -25.14 -17.88
CA ASP A 518 13.88 -24.69 -19.24
C ASP A 518 12.56 -24.30 -19.91
N LEU A 519 12.42 -23.03 -20.31
CA LEU A 519 11.36 -22.56 -21.19
C LEU A 519 12.00 -21.94 -22.44
N GLN A 520 12.77 -22.73 -23.19
CA GLN A 520 12.95 -22.52 -24.63
C GLN A 520 12.09 -23.52 -25.41
N GLY A 521 10.97 -23.01 -25.91
CA GLY A 521 10.10 -23.68 -26.86
C GLY A 521 9.51 -22.67 -27.84
N ALA A 522 10.31 -22.36 -28.87
CA ALA A 522 10.07 -21.54 -30.07
C ALA A 522 10.18 -20.01 -29.94
#